data_AF-A0A8T0GPR8-F1
#
_entry.id   AF-A0A8T0GPR8-F1
#
_cell.length_a   1.000
_cell.length_b   1.000
_cell.length_c   1.000
_cell.angle_alpha   90.00
_cell.angle_beta   90.00
_cell.angle_gamma   90.00
#
_symmetry.space_group_name_H-M   'P 1'
#
loop_
_entity.id
_entity.type
_entity.pdbx_description
1 polymer ?
#
loop_
_entity_poly.entity_id
_entity_poly.type
_entity_poly.pdbx_seq_one_letter_code
_entity_poly.pdbx_strand_id
1 'polypeptide(L)'
;MITMGVQSATLLNLQCVVIMVLLLYPAEALRKASTLNLASMRIYTAELQLRESGRAASVLEEHCPSQLEAVRNSLHHSGTKVVVDPDAARRELVQVDAFLRSCGQKLSAAVNSQAFDLLTRVGQSVASAEYLIDQSDITESTKAPLHEVVSDDSSDQEAMDFEGEVANGSTLLTTRVEDGRFKEWDSGEATRSGQSVVPVAPRIKIPMDDMVVDFCPNHVDLTKSSATIRLDRACGGKFHTRAKYSSGVFSIRMRAPEGAPGVSNSFFISSDDATPDTISFDFVGNEPNRVLTAYAVDGDHDQKLKTFHMGFDTTKEFHVYTIKWDEASIIWMVDDVVLRTLRSSRVEAYPTKAGHVYGYSWDATSVTDGALAGRINWYNAPYFMSYRNLQVASPLRVDQWRPPQQRLLSSRGVPSPVRPLVIDYCPTNIAAHPGGYGVDITFDKYGCGGRVRSLHSYSSGRFSASIKCAEGDTSGLLTSFYISSGEGTTTQDEIDFEFLGDNKQIVQTNFYVNGTSANEQWVELDYDCSSGFHTYTIEYSESQIQWFVDSRLVRTVVKEDQVAKSLAYPHKKMFLYSSVWNASFVNDGGWTGKWHGMGELPFVAKFKDVTMQF
;
A
#
# COMPACT_ATOMS: atom_id res chain seq x y z
N MET A 1 -15.60 -53.77 12.60
CA MET A 1 -16.17 -52.97 13.70
C MET A 1 -15.40 -51.66 13.75
N ILE A 2 -15.90 -50.47 13.48
CA ILE A 2 -17.24 -49.94 13.23
C ILE A 2 -17.04 -48.80 12.22
N THR A 3 -17.80 -48.85 11.13
CA THR A 3 -18.21 -47.68 10.35
C THR A 3 -18.98 -46.72 11.26
N MET A 4 -18.57 -45.45 11.38
CA MET A 4 -19.43 -44.26 11.58
C MET A 4 -18.56 -43.06 12.02
N GLY A 5 -18.72 -41.93 11.33
CA GLY A 5 -18.29 -40.63 11.84
C GLY A 5 -17.21 -39.90 11.04
N VAL A 6 -17.37 -39.72 9.72
CA VAL A 6 -16.68 -38.64 9.00
C VAL A 6 -17.62 -37.44 8.95
N GLN A 7 -17.60 -36.61 9.99
CA GLN A 7 -18.05 -35.23 9.97
C GLN A 7 -17.11 -34.42 10.86
N SER A 8 -16.58 -33.32 10.30
CA SER A 8 -15.66 -32.34 10.89
C SER A 8 -14.21 -32.77 11.09
N ALA A 9 -13.38 -32.55 10.06
CA ALA A 9 -11.93 -32.36 10.22
C ALA A 9 -11.41 -31.45 9.09
N THR A 10 -11.59 -30.15 9.24
CA THR A 10 -10.93 -29.11 8.44
C THR A 10 -10.25 -28.15 9.41
N LEU A 11 -9.07 -28.53 9.93
CA LEU A 11 -8.05 -27.66 10.54
C LEU A 11 -6.98 -28.53 11.24
N LEU A 12 -5.98 -29.00 10.48
CA LEU A 12 -4.72 -29.57 10.97
C LEU A 12 -3.74 -29.54 9.77
N ASN A 13 -2.49 -29.08 9.79
CA ASN A 13 -1.69 -28.25 10.70
C ASN A 13 -0.36 -28.00 9.93
N LEU A 14 0.14 -26.77 9.80
CA LEU A 14 1.49 -26.52 9.21
C LEU A 14 2.60 -27.19 10.06
N GLN A 15 2.34 -27.40 11.36
CA GLN A 15 3.21 -28.16 12.27
C GLN A 15 3.26 -29.67 11.97
N CYS A 16 2.23 -30.27 11.36
CA CYS A 16 2.25 -31.68 10.99
C CYS A 16 3.14 -31.95 9.78
N VAL A 17 3.27 -30.97 8.87
CA VAL A 17 4.16 -31.07 7.71
C VAL A 17 5.62 -30.96 8.16
N VAL A 18 5.94 -30.07 9.11
CA VAL A 18 7.30 -29.99 9.70
C VAL A 18 7.67 -31.28 10.42
N ILE A 19 6.74 -31.88 11.18
CA ILE A 19 7.00 -33.15 11.88
C ILE A 19 7.08 -34.34 10.91
N MET A 20 6.27 -34.40 9.85
CA MET A 20 6.39 -35.46 8.83
C MET A 20 7.67 -35.35 8.01
N VAL A 21 8.10 -34.14 7.65
CA VAL A 21 9.37 -33.91 6.93
C VAL A 21 10.57 -34.26 7.81
N LEU A 22 10.50 -34.02 9.13
CA LEU A 22 11.56 -34.39 10.08
C LEU A 22 11.64 -35.90 10.37
N LEU A 23 10.56 -36.66 10.17
CA LEU A 23 10.50 -38.11 10.45
C LEU A 23 10.88 -39.00 9.27
N LEU A 24 11.00 -38.44 8.05
CA LEU A 24 11.24 -39.22 6.81
C LEU A 24 12.67 -39.14 6.26
N TYR A 25 13.57 -38.35 6.87
CA TYR A 25 14.95 -38.17 6.38
C TYR A 25 16.00 -38.84 7.28
N PRO A 26 17.01 -39.54 6.72
CA PRO A 26 18.13 -40.07 7.48
C PRO A 26 18.90 -38.94 8.18
N ALA A 27 19.46 -39.24 9.35
CA ALA A 27 20.12 -38.30 10.27
C ALA A 27 21.27 -37.44 9.66
N GLU A 28 21.76 -37.78 8.46
CA GLU A 28 22.76 -36.98 7.73
C GLU A 28 22.17 -35.75 7.02
N ALA A 29 20.86 -35.68 6.79
CA ALA A 29 20.19 -34.50 6.23
C ALA A 29 19.93 -33.39 7.27
N LEU A 30 19.91 -33.72 8.57
CA LEU A 30 19.70 -32.76 9.66
C LEU A 30 20.85 -31.76 9.81
N ARG A 31 22.04 -32.02 9.22
CA ARG A 31 23.13 -31.03 9.14
C ARG A 31 22.94 -29.98 8.04
N LYS A 32 21.96 -30.13 7.13
CA LYS A 32 21.62 -29.14 6.09
C LYS A 32 20.36 -28.32 6.39
N ALA A 33 19.71 -28.54 7.54
CA ALA A 33 18.49 -27.81 7.90
C ALA A 33 18.74 -26.34 8.27
N SER A 34 19.99 -25.93 8.51
CA SER A 34 20.38 -24.53 8.74
C SER A 34 20.45 -23.68 7.46
N THR A 35 20.11 -24.24 6.30
CA THR A 35 20.20 -23.56 4.99
C THR A 35 18.91 -23.60 4.16
N LEU A 36 17.79 -24.13 4.67
CA LEU A 36 16.53 -24.10 3.92
C LEU A 36 15.83 -22.73 4.07
N ASN A 37 15.81 -21.95 3.00
CA ASN A 37 14.99 -20.75 2.92
C ASN A 37 13.52 -21.07 2.56
N LEU A 38 12.64 -20.07 2.65
CA LEU A 38 11.20 -20.25 2.47
C LEU A 38 10.84 -20.73 1.05
N ALA A 39 11.61 -20.36 0.03
CA ALA A 39 11.44 -20.83 -1.33
C ALA A 39 11.74 -22.35 -1.44
N SER A 40 12.86 -22.83 -0.90
CA SER A 40 13.16 -24.27 -0.85
C SER A 40 12.04 -25.06 -0.16
N MET A 41 11.50 -24.55 0.95
CA MET A 41 10.38 -25.21 1.67
C MET A 41 9.12 -25.32 0.81
N ARG A 42 8.79 -24.29 0.02
CA ARG A 42 7.64 -24.32 -0.90
C ARG A 42 7.83 -25.31 -2.04
N ILE A 43 9.05 -25.44 -2.57
CA ILE A 43 9.38 -26.42 -3.61
C ILE A 43 9.27 -27.84 -3.08
N TYR A 44 9.82 -28.12 -1.89
CA TYR A 44 9.70 -29.45 -1.27
C TYR A 44 8.25 -29.78 -0.89
N THR A 45 7.44 -28.78 -0.55
CA THR A 45 5.99 -28.97 -0.34
C THR A 45 5.29 -29.39 -1.63
N ALA A 46 5.62 -28.74 -2.76
CA ALA A 46 5.10 -29.11 -4.07
C ALA A 46 5.51 -30.55 -4.47
N GLU A 47 6.77 -30.92 -4.19
CA GLU A 47 7.29 -32.27 -4.43
C GLU A 47 6.56 -33.32 -3.59
N LEU A 48 6.35 -33.06 -2.30
CA LEU A 48 5.66 -33.96 -1.39
C LEU A 48 4.19 -34.17 -1.79
N GLN A 49 3.49 -33.09 -2.16
CA GLN A 49 2.11 -33.15 -2.65
C GLN A 49 1.97 -34.06 -3.87
N LEU A 50 2.95 -34.03 -4.80
CA LEU A 50 2.97 -34.92 -5.96
C LEU A 50 3.28 -36.39 -5.60
N ARG A 51 4.07 -36.64 -4.54
CA ARG A 51 4.44 -37.98 -4.07
C ARG A 51 3.32 -38.67 -3.27
N GLU A 52 2.57 -37.92 -2.46
CA GLU A 52 1.49 -38.45 -1.61
C GLU A 52 0.11 -38.56 -2.32
N SER A 53 0.10 -38.41 -3.64
CA SER A 53 -1.11 -38.20 -4.45
C SER A 53 -2.06 -39.40 -4.57
N GLY A 54 -1.67 -40.61 -4.13
CA GLY A 54 -2.56 -41.77 -4.05
C GLY A 54 -3.33 -42.05 -5.35
N ARG A 55 -4.67 -42.04 -5.30
CA ARG A 55 -5.55 -42.26 -6.48
C ARG A 55 -5.44 -41.17 -7.56
N ALA A 56 -4.93 -39.97 -7.23
CA ALA A 56 -4.68 -38.93 -8.22
C ALA A 56 -3.41 -39.21 -9.05
N ALA A 57 -2.45 -39.98 -8.52
CA ALA A 57 -1.21 -40.35 -9.21
C ALA A 57 -1.49 -41.16 -10.49
N SER A 58 -2.35 -42.17 -10.40
CA SER A 58 -2.67 -43.03 -11.55
C SER A 58 -3.41 -42.28 -12.66
N VAL A 59 -4.25 -41.31 -12.30
CA VAL A 59 -4.97 -40.45 -13.26
C VAL A 59 -4.01 -39.47 -13.95
N LEU A 60 -3.05 -38.92 -13.19
CA LEU A 60 -1.99 -38.07 -13.72
C LEU A 60 -1.07 -38.85 -14.66
N GLU A 61 -0.72 -40.08 -14.30
CA GLU A 61 0.06 -40.99 -15.14
C GLU A 61 -0.69 -41.42 -16.41
N GLU A 62 -2.01 -41.55 -16.36
CA GLU A 62 -2.82 -41.85 -17.55
C GLU A 62 -2.88 -40.68 -18.54
N HIS A 63 -3.00 -39.44 -18.05
CA HIS A 63 -3.25 -38.26 -18.88
C HIS A 63 -1.99 -37.45 -19.21
N CYS A 64 -0.94 -37.58 -18.38
CA CYS A 64 0.34 -36.86 -18.50
C CYS A 64 1.58 -37.77 -18.23
N PRO A 65 1.66 -38.99 -18.79
CA PRO A 65 2.66 -40.02 -18.42
C PRO A 65 4.12 -39.62 -18.63
N SER A 66 4.44 -38.93 -19.73
CA SER A 66 5.82 -38.74 -20.17
C SER A 66 6.60 -37.69 -19.40
N GLN A 67 5.97 -36.97 -18.47
CA GLN A 67 6.53 -35.73 -17.91
C GLN A 67 6.36 -35.61 -16.38
N LEU A 68 5.57 -36.47 -15.74
CA LEU A 68 5.37 -36.42 -14.29
C LEU A 68 6.67 -36.71 -13.51
N GLU A 69 7.47 -37.67 -13.99
CA GLU A 69 8.77 -37.99 -13.39
C GLU A 69 9.80 -36.88 -13.64
N ALA A 70 9.74 -36.22 -14.80
CA ALA A 70 10.56 -35.05 -15.08
C ALA A 70 10.24 -33.89 -14.13
N VAL A 71 8.95 -33.67 -13.82
CA VAL A 71 8.51 -32.63 -12.88
C VAL A 71 8.93 -32.92 -11.44
N ARG A 72 8.83 -34.18 -10.99
CA ARG A 72 9.34 -34.58 -9.67
C ARG A 72 10.84 -34.34 -9.57
N ASN A 73 11.59 -34.71 -10.60
CA ASN A 73 13.03 -34.48 -10.66
C ASN A 73 13.36 -32.98 -10.72
N SER A 74 12.65 -32.18 -11.50
CA SER A 74 12.83 -30.73 -11.54
C SER A 74 12.59 -30.10 -10.16
N LEU A 75 11.48 -30.41 -9.50
CA LEU A 75 11.20 -29.90 -8.15
C LEU A 75 12.30 -30.29 -7.14
N HIS A 76 12.75 -31.54 -7.19
CA HIS A 76 13.82 -32.03 -6.32
C HIS A 76 15.14 -31.25 -6.52
N HIS A 77 15.55 -31.05 -7.78
CA HIS A 77 16.75 -30.30 -8.12
C HIS A 77 16.61 -28.82 -7.78
N SER A 78 15.49 -28.19 -8.17
CA SER A 78 15.24 -26.78 -7.93
C SER A 78 15.30 -26.45 -6.44
N GLY A 79 14.70 -27.29 -5.57
CA GLY A 79 14.71 -27.10 -4.12
C GLY A 79 16.12 -27.00 -3.52
N THR A 80 17.08 -27.73 -4.09
CA THR A 80 18.50 -27.67 -3.69
C THR A 80 19.26 -26.51 -4.35
N LYS A 81 18.82 -26.04 -5.51
CA LYS A 81 19.47 -24.96 -6.28
C LYS A 81 19.10 -23.57 -5.79
N VAL A 82 17.95 -23.39 -5.17
CA VAL A 82 17.47 -22.08 -4.68
C VAL A 82 18.52 -21.27 -3.93
N VAL A 83 19.38 -21.92 -3.15
CA VAL A 83 20.41 -21.25 -2.32
C VAL A 83 21.71 -20.96 -3.07
N VAL A 84 22.00 -21.72 -4.13
CA VAL A 84 23.30 -21.69 -4.83
C VAL A 84 23.22 -21.15 -6.26
N ASP A 85 22.05 -21.22 -6.89
CA ASP A 85 21.74 -20.76 -8.25
C ASP A 85 20.22 -20.51 -8.36
N PRO A 86 19.72 -19.40 -7.76
CA PRO A 86 18.29 -19.06 -7.73
C PRO A 86 17.70 -18.90 -9.14
N ASP A 87 18.49 -18.37 -10.07
CA ASP A 87 18.14 -18.22 -11.48
C ASP A 87 17.91 -19.56 -12.20
N ALA A 88 18.76 -20.56 -11.95
CA ALA A 88 18.55 -21.91 -12.48
C ALA A 88 17.34 -22.58 -11.85
N ALA A 89 17.13 -22.41 -10.54
CA ALA A 89 15.93 -22.90 -9.87
C ALA A 89 14.67 -22.29 -10.47
N ARG A 90 14.66 -20.96 -10.72
CA ARG A 90 13.55 -20.25 -11.37
C ARG A 90 13.26 -20.79 -12.78
N ARG A 91 14.30 -20.98 -13.62
CA ARG A 91 14.12 -21.54 -14.97
C ARG A 91 13.49 -22.93 -14.95
N GLU A 92 13.82 -23.75 -13.96
CA GLU A 92 13.25 -25.08 -13.78
C GLU A 92 11.79 -25.02 -13.28
N LEU A 93 11.47 -24.12 -12.35
CA LEU A 93 10.10 -23.92 -11.85
C LEU A 93 9.16 -23.40 -12.95
N VAL A 94 9.63 -22.52 -13.83
CA VAL A 94 8.84 -22.04 -14.98
C VAL A 94 8.49 -23.19 -15.92
N GLN A 95 9.41 -24.15 -16.11
CA GLN A 95 9.15 -25.35 -16.90
C GLN A 95 8.14 -26.28 -16.22
N VAL A 96 8.22 -26.39 -14.89
CA VAL A 96 7.23 -27.13 -14.09
C VAL A 96 5.84 -26.48 -14.21
N ASP A 97 5.73 -25.17 -14.05
CA ASP A 97 4.46 -24.43 -14.12
C ASP A 97 3.83 -24.52 -15.54
N ALA A 98 4.64 -24.43 -16.59
CA ALA A 98 4.19 -24.67 -17.96
C ALA A 98 3.63 -26.08 -18.16
N PHE A 99 4.26 -27.10 -17.55
CA PHE A 99 3.75 -28.47 -17.56
C PHE A 99 2.43 -28.59 -16.78
N LEU A 100 2.35 -28.03 -15.57
CA LEU A 100 1.16 -28.11 -14.71
C LEU A 100 -0.06 -27.49 -15.41
N ARG A 101 0.12 -26.37 -16.12
CA ARG A 101 -0.94 -25.75 -16.95
C ARG A 101 -1.38 -26.64 -18.11
N SER A 102 -0.43 -27.20 -18.85
CA SER A 102 -0.72 -28.09 -19.99
C SER A 102 -1.45 -29.36 -19.55
N CYS A 103 -1.01 -29.98 -18.45
CA CYS A 103 -1.64 -31.16 -17.86
C CYS A 103 -3.03 -30.84 -17.27
N GLY A 104 -3.16 -29.70 -16.58
CA GLY A 104 -4.43 -29.20 -16.04
C GLY A 104 -5.50 -28.98 -17.11
N GLN A 105 -5.12 -28.47 -18.28
CA GLN A 105 -6.03 -28.33 -19.42
C GLN A 105 -6.55 -29.69 -19.92
N LYS A 106 -5.67 -30.71 -20.04
CA LYS A 106 -6.08 -32.07 -20.43
C LYS A 106 -7.03 -32.73 -19.41
N LEU A 107 -6.80 -32.49 -18.12
CA LEU A 107 -7.65 -33.01 -17.04
C LEU A 107 -8.98 -32.27 -16.91
N SER A 108 -9.02 -30.97 -17.23
CA SER A 108 -10.26 -30.18 -17.24
C SER A 108 -11.29 -30.72 -18.25
N ALA A 109 -10.82 -31.32 -19.35
CA ALA A 109 -11.66 -31.99 -20.34
C ALA A 109 -12.16 -33.37 -19.88
N ALA A 110 -11.51 -34.01 -18.90
CA ALA A 110 -11.80 -35.36 -18.41
C ALA A 110 -12.72 -35.41 -17.17
N VAL A 111 -13.18 -34.25 -16.66
CA VAL A 111 -14.09 -34.11 -15.50
C VAL A 111 -13.58 -34.85 -14.25
N ASN A 112 -12.30 -34.68 -13.89
CA ASN A 112 -11.73 -35.25 -12.67
C ASN A 112 -11.28 -34.17 -11.68
N SER A 113 -12.06 -33.99 -10.61
CA SER A 113 -11.83 -32.91 -9.62
C SER A 113 -10.62 -33.14 -8.72
N GLN A 114 -10.24 -34.38 -8.42
CA GLN A 114 -9.17 -34.66 -7.44
C GLN A 114 -7.77 -34.48 -8.02
N ALA A 115 -7.53 -34.92 -9.27
CA ALA A 115 -6.24 -34.71 -9.94
C ALA A 115 -6.04 -33.23 -10.31
N PHE A 116 -7.11 -32.54 -10.71
CA PHE A 116 -7.07 -31.11 -11.00
C PHE A 116 -6.80 -30.26 -9.75
N ASP A 117 -7.47 -30.56 -8.63
CA ASP A 117 -7.26 -29.90 -7.34
C ASP A 117 -5.83 -30.13 -6.81
N LEU A 118 -5.28 -31.34 -7.01
CA LEU A 118 -3.89 -31.62 -6.69
C LEU A 118 -2.92 -30.77 -7.53
N LEU A 119 -3.07 -30.72 -8.86
CA LEU A 119 -2.22 -29.90 -9.72
C LEU A 119 -2.34 -28.40 -9.38
N THR A 120 -3.52 -27.97 -8.96
CA THR A 120 -3.76 -26.58 -8.51
C THR A 120 -2.96 -26.28 -7.25
N ARG A 121 -2.95 -27.16 -6.24
CA ARG A 121 -2.14 -26.99 -5.02
C ARG A 121 -0.64 -27.03 -5.27
N VAL A 122 -0.21 -27.92 -6.16
CA VAL A 122 1.20 -28.02 -6.58
C VAL A 122 1.60 -26.73 -7.31
N GLY A 123 0.76 -26.24 -8.23
CA GLY A 123 0.96 -24.97 -8.94
C GLY A 123 1.02 -23.75 -8.01
N GLN A 124 0.16 -23.70 -7.00
CA GLN A 124 0.22 -22.66 -5.95
C GLN A 124 1.54 -22.69 -5.16
N SER A 125 2.06 -23.89 -4.86
CA SER A 125 3.32 -24.06 -4.15
C SER A 125 4.53 -23.67 -5.02
N VAL A 126 4.48 -24.00 -6.32
CA VAL A 126 5.50 -23.59 -7.32
C VAL A 126 5.49 -22.08 -7.52
N ALA A 127 4.33 -21.47 -7.76
CA ALA A 127 4.21 -20.01 -7.92
C ALA A 127 4.65 -19.25 -6.66
N SER A 128 4.31 -19.78 -5.47
CA SER A 128 4.80 -19.21 -4.20
C SER A 128 6.30 -19.34 -4.05
N ALA A 129 6.92 -20.42 -4.55
CA ALA A 129 8.37 -20.57 -4.53
C ALA A 129 9.06 -19.61 -5.49
N GLU A 130 8.54 -19.46 -6.72
CA GLU A 130 9.05 -18.50 -7.70
C GLU A 130 9.00 -17.07 -7.16
N TYR A 131 7.87 -16.67 -6.57
CA TYR A 131 7.73 -15.37 -5.92
C TYR A 131 8.78 -15.13 -4.83
N LEU A 132 9.06 -16.15 -4.01
CA LEU A 132 10.04 -16.04 -2.93
C LEU A 132 11.50 -16.02 -3.41
N ILE A 133 11.79 -16.67 -4.54
CA ILE A 133 13.10 -16.58 -5.21
C ILE A 133 13.28 -15.14 -5.74
N ASP A 134 12.25 -14.55 -6.33
CA ASP A 134 12.24 -13.19 -6.88
C ASP A 134 12.43 -12.11 -5.80
N GLN A 135 11.98 -12.37 -4.57
CA GLN A 135 12.21 -11.49 -3.42
C GLN A 135 13.64 -11.60 -2.84
N SER A 136 14.44 -12.60 -3.24
CA SER A 136 15.76 -12.88 -2.67
C SER A 136 16.95 -12.28 -3.43
N ASP A 137 16.74 -11.69 -4.62
CA ASP A 137 17.81 -11.14 -5.49
C ASP A 137 18.29 -9.71 -5.11
N ILE A 138 18.36 -9.38 -3.82
CA ILE A 138 19.05 -8.15 -3.33
C ILE A 138 20.42 -8.47 -2.70
N THR A 139 20.99 -9.66 -2.94
CA THR A 139 22.34 -10.00 -2.47
C THR A 139 23.17 -10.74 -3.52
N GLU A 140 23.88 -9.99 -4.39
CA GLU A 140 25.33 -10.10 -4.63
C GLU A 140 25.76 -9.36 -5.92
N SER A 141 26.49 -8.25 -5.78
CA SER A 141 27.78 -8.00 -6.44
C SER A 141 28.29 -6.60 -6.08
N THR A 142 28.76 -6.44 -4.84
CA THR A 142 29.83 -5.49 -4.54
C THR A 142 31.14 -6.11 -4.99
N LYS A 143 31.64 -5.70 -6.16
CA LYS A 143 33.08 -5.64 -6.41
C LYS A 143 33.45 -4.24 -6.84
N ALA A 144 33.96 -3.48 -5.86
CA ALA A 144 34.87 -2.37 -6.08
C ALA A 144 36.07 -2.58 -5.13
N PRO A 145 37.26 -1.99 -5.35
CA PRO A 145 37.69 -1.17 -6.48
C PRO A 145 39.08 -1.58 -7.05
N LEU A 146 39.44 -1.05 -8.23
CA LEU A 146 40.84 -0.67 -8.48
C LEU A 146 40.86 0.83 -8.74
N HIS A 147 41.63 1.51 -7.90
CA HIS A 147 41.95 2.93 -7.95
C HIS A 147 42.45 3.35 -9.33
N GLU A 148 41.95 4.48 -9.83
CA GLU A 148 42.81 5.40 -10.57
C GLU A 148 42.43 6.84 -10.21
N VAL A 149 43.45 7.54 -9.72
CA VAL A 149 43.47 8.94 -9.32
C VAL A 149 43.57 9.79 -10.58
N VAL A 150 42.64 10.72 -10.79
CA VAL A 150 42.92 11.93 -11.59
C VAL A 150 42.24 13.13 -10.93
N SER A 151 43.03 14.18 -10.81
CA SER A 151 42.86 15.45 -10.12
C SER A 151 42.15 16.52 -10.96
N ASP A 152 41.83 17.62 -10.24
CA ASP A 152 41.86 19.02 -10.69
C ASP A 152 40.71 19.58 -11.56
N ASP A 153 39.90 20.46 -10.95
CA ASP A 153 40.11 21.92 -10.87
C ASP A 153 38.88 22.80 -11.20
N SER A 154 38.96 24.03 -10.69
CA SER A 154 38.23 25.26 -11.03
C SER A 154 36.88 25.57 -10.36
N SER A 155 37.02 26.34 -9.28
CA SER A 155 36.41 27.65 -9.01
C SER A 155 35.29 28.19 -9.92
N ASP A 156 34.27 28.80 -9.31
CA ASP A 156 34.22 30.27 -9.24
C ASP A 156 33.13 30.78 -8.29
N GLN A 157 33.53 31.80 -7.53
CA GLN A 157 32.74 32.65 -6.66
C GLN A 157 31.88 33.61 -7.49
N GLU A 158 30.73 34.03 -6.95
CA GLU A 158 30.44 35.46 -6.81
C GLU A 158 29.29 35.68 -5.81
N ALA A 159 29.56 36.57 -4.85
CA ALA A 159 28.64 37.07 -3.84
C ALA A 159 28.20 38.48 -4.24
N MET A 160 26.95 38.86 -3.94
CA MET A 160 26.58 40.27 -3.69
C MET A 160 25.36 40.37 -2.75
N ASP A 161 25.68 40.87 -1.55
CA ASP A 161 24.92 41.71 -0.61
C ASP A 161 24.11 42.84 -1.29
N PHE A 162 23.11 43.56 -0.74
CA PHE A 162 22.64 43.88 0.62
C PHE A 162 21.27 44.64 0.54
N GLU A 163 20.56 44.73 1.69
CA GLU A 163 19.59 45.78 2.15
C GLU A 163 18.28 46.02 1.36
N GLY A 164 17.11 46.35 1.94
CA GLY A 164 16.68 46.76 3.29
C GLY A 164 15.34 47.53 3.18
N GLU A 165 14.59 47.66 4.28
CA GLU A 165 13.44 48.56 4.55
C GLU A 165 11.96 48.13 4.31
N VAL A 166 11.38 47.59 5.39
CA VAL A 166 10.18 48.01 6.16
C VAL A 166 9.33 49.20 5.66
N ALA A 167 7.99 49.02 5.56
CA ALA A 167 6.97 49.76 6.36
C ALA A 167 5.50 49.52 5.95
N ASN A 168 4.70 49.14 6.96
CA ASN A 168 3.31 49.48 7.31
C ASN A 168 2.27 49.93 6.26
N GLY A 169 1.06 49.36 6.40
CA GLY A 169 -0.17 50.03 5.96
C GLY A 169 -1.42 49.15 5.99
N SER A 170 -2.07 49.05 7.14
CA SER A 170 -3.41 48.46 7.32
C SER A 170 -4.51 49.35 6.74
N THR A 171 -5.52 48.80 6.06
CA THR A 171 -6.91 49.31 6.17
C THR A 171 -7.95 48.23 5.81
N LEU A 172 -8.88 48.01 6.75
CA LEU A 172 -10.15 47.31 6.58
C LEU A 172 -11.17 48.18 5.81
N LEU A 173 -12.13 47.55 5.12
CA LEU A 173 -13.59 47.87 5.07
C LEU A 173 -14.26 46.98 3.98
N THR A 174 -14.94 45.90 4.37
CA THR A 174 -16.42 45.73 4.50
C THR A 174 -17.25 45.73 3.21
N THR A 175 -17.89 44.57 2.94
CA THR A 175 -19.28 44.33 2.45
C THR A 175 -19.71 45.03 1.14
N ARG A 176 -20.37 44.41 0.14
CA ARG A 176 -21.63 43.66 0.19
C ARG A 176 -22.01 43.21 -1.24
N VAL A 177 -22.85 42.18 -1.27
CA VAL A 177 -23.57 41.46 -2.34
C VAL A 177 -24.37 42.38 -3.30
N GLU A 178 -24.37 42.10 -4.62
CA GLU A 178 -25.56 41.73 -5.43
C GLU A 178 -25.32 41.66 -6.96
N ASP A 179 -25.85 40.56 -7.51
CA ASP A 179 -26.37 40.23 -8.85
C ASP A 179 -26.13 41.11 -10.10
N GLY A 180 -25.70 40.42 -11.16
CA GLY A 180 -26.54 40.35 -12.36
C GLY A 180 -26.06 41.05 -13.64
N ARG A 181 -25.87 40.21 -14.68
CA ARG A 181 -25.96 40.48 -16.13
C ARG A 181 -24.72 41.01 -16.88
N PHE A 182 -24.19 40.08 -17.68
CA PHE A 182 -23.63 40.22 -19.02
C PHE A 182 -23.69 41.62 -19.66
N LYS A 183 -22.51 42.15 -20.02
CA LYS A 183 -22.28 43.00 -21.19
C LYS A 183 -20.89 42.70 -21.76
N GLU A 184 -20.84 42.35 -23.04
CA GLU A 184 -19.65 42.46 -23.88
C GLU A 184 -19.24 43.93 -24.00
N TRP A 185 -17.93 44.21 -23.89
CA TRP A 185 -17.31 45.36 -24.55
C TRP A 185 -15.83 45.08 -24.87
N ASP A 186 -15.44 45.66 -25.99
CA ASP A 186 -14.25 45.54 -26.80
C ASP A 186 -12.87 45.64 -26.15
N SER A 187 -11.94 45.07 -26.91
CA SER A 187 -10.48 45.22 -26.93
C SER A 187 -9.95 46.62 -26.64
N GLY A 188 -8.98 46.69 -25.71
CA GLY A 188 -8.06 47.82 -25.52
C GLY A 188 -6.81 47.34 -24.78
N GLU A 189 -5.65 47.60 -25.37
CA GLU A 189 -4.33 47.05 -25.05
C GLU A 189 -3.87 47.25 -23.59
N ALA A 190 -3.19 46.25 -23.04
CA ALA A 190 -2.19 46.45 -21.99
C ALA A 190 -0.98 45.52 -22.19
N THR A 191 0.18 46.15 -22.12
CA THR A 191 1.56 45.74 -22.30
C THR A 191 2.03 44.49 -21.54
N ARG A 192 3.02 43.82 -22.16
CA ARG A 192 3.70 42.57 -21.80
C ARG A 192 4.25 42.48 -20.36
N SER A 193 3.88 41.41 -19.67
CA SER A 193 4.80 40.48 -18.97
C SER A 193 4.28 39.06 -19.14
N GLY A 194 4.65 38.42 -20.26
CA GLY A 194 4.07 37.14 -20.70
C GLY A 194 4.62 35.94 -19.95
N GLN A 195 3.99 35.56 -18.84
CA GLN A 195 3.75 34.14 -18.61
C GLN A 195 2.50 33.78 -19.42
N SER A 196 2.69 33.04 -20.51
CA SER A 196 1.58 32.46 -21.26
C SER A 196 0.83 31.52 -20.33
N VAL A 197 -0.26 31.99 -19.71
CA VAL A 197 -1.19 31.12 -19.00
C VAL A 197 -1.89 30.32 -20.06
N VAL A 198 -1.36 29.14 -20.37
CA VAL A 198 -2.01 28.25 -21.31
C VAL A 198 -3.32 27.79 -20.66
N PRO A 199 -4.50 28.17 -21.21
CA PRO A 199 -5.76 27.89 -20.55
C PRO A 199 -6.00 26.38 -20.48
N VAL A 200 -6.42 25.89 -19.31
CA VAL A 200 -6.92 24.51 -19.15
C VAL A 200 -8.10 24.32 -20.09
N ALA A 201 -8.16 23.16 -20.76
CA ALA A 201 -9.33 22.79 -21.56
C ALA A 201 -10.63 22.95 -20.73
N PRO A 202 -11.71 23.48 -21.33
CA PRO A 202 -12.97 23.65 -20.61
C PRO A 202 -13.46 22.30 -20.07
N ARG A 203 -13.96 22.30 -18.83
CA ARG A 203 -14.57 21.10 -18.23
C ARG A 203 -15.91 20.83 -18.89
N ILE A 204 -16.01 19.70 -19.60
CA ILE A 204 -17.23 19.23 -20.24
C ILE A 204 -17.89 18.21 -19.32
N LYS A 205 -19.19 18.40 -19.05
CA LYS A 205 -20.01 17.38 -18.40
C LYS A 205 -20.46 16.38 -19.45
N ILE A 206 -20.18 15.11 -19.23
CA ILE A 206 -20.67 14.04 -20.11
C ILE A 206 -21.98 13.51 -19.50
N PRO A 207 -23.11 13.57 -20.23
CA PRO A 207 -24.35 12.93 -19.80
C PRO A 207 -24.13 11.44 -19.56
N MET A 208 -24.68 10.90 -18.46
CA MET A 208 -24.44 9.49 -18.14
C MET A 208 -25.21 8.54 -19.09
N ASP A 209 -26.26 9.00 -19.77
CA ASP A 209 -26.98 8.28 -20.83
C ASP A 209 -26.27 8.27 -22.19
N ASP A 210 -25.18 9.03 -22.35
CA ASP A 210 -24.32 8.94 -23.54
C ASP A 210 -23.31 7.78 -23.49
N MET A 211 -23.18 7.10 -22.34
CA MET A 211 -22.25 5.99 -22.13
C MET A 211 -22.63 4.76 -22.97
N VAL A 212 -21.63 3.93 -23.27
CA VAL A 212 -21.78 2.63 -23.93
C VAL A 212 -21.72 1.54 -22.86
N VAL A 213 -22.60 0.54 -22.93
CA VAL A 213 -22.66 -0.57 -21.98
C VAL A 213 -22.11 -1.83 -22.63
N ASP A 214 -21.00 -2.34 -22.13
CA ASP A 214 -20.26 -3.46 -22.74
C ASP A 214 -20.58 -4.81 -22.10
N PHE A 215 -21.03 -4.79 -20.85
CA PHE A 215 -21.24 -5.99 -20.07
C PHE A 215 -22.50 -5.88 -19.23
N CYS A 216 -23.34 -6.90 -19.37
CA CYS A 216 -24.61 -7.06 -18.69
C CYS A 216 -25.54 -5.82 -18.76
N PRO A 217 -26.09 -5.51 -19.95
CA PRO A 217 -26.85 -4.28 -20.16
C PRO A 217 -28.08 -4.14 -19.26
N ASN A 218 -28.72 -5.26 -18.89
CA ASN A 218 -29.88 -5.24 -17.99
C ASN A 218 -29.53 -4.84 -16.54
N HIS A 219 -28.25 -4.67 -16.22
CA HIS A 219 -27.75 -4.32 -14.90
C HIS A 219 -27.14 -2.92 -14.84
N VAL A 220 -27.16 -2.19 -15.96
CA VAL A 220 -26.68 -0.82 -16.01
C VAL A 220 -27.87 0.08 -16.34
N ASP A 221 -28.27 0.90 -15.38
CA ASP A 221 -29.30 1.92 -15.57
C ASP A 221 -28.63 3.28 -15.78
N LEU A 222 -28.94 3.94 -16.90
CA LEU A 222 -28.35 5.21 -17.30
C LEU A 222 -29.44 6.27 -17.46
N THR A 223 -29.25 7.40 -16.80
CA THR A 223 -30.04 8.62 -17.01
C THR A 223 -29.12 9.76 -17.40
N LYS A 224 -29.66 10.91 -17.81
CA LYS A 224 -28.85 12.13 -18.05
C LYS A 224 -27.92 12.50 -16.89
N SER A 225 -28.32 12.19 -15.65
CA SER A 225 -27.64 12.68 -14.44
C SER A 225 -26.91 11.61 -13.63
N SER A 226 -27.18 10.33 -13.88
CA SER A 226 -26.67 9.23 -13.07
C SER A 226 -26.49 7.95 -13.86
N ALA A 227 -25.52 7.14 -13.45
CA ALA A 227 -25.46 5.73 -13.80
C ALA A 227 -25.53 4.89 -12.52
N THR A 228 -26.24 3.77 -12.57
CA THR A 228 -26.28 2.79 -11.49
C THR A 228 -25.96 1.42 -12.05
N ILE A 229 -25.01 0.72 -11.42
CA ILE A 229 -24.69 -0.67 -11.74
C ILE A 229 -25.26 -1.54 -10.63
N ARG A 230 -26.09 -2.51 -11.03
CA ARG A 230 -26.68 -3.53 -10.18
C ARG A 230 -25.83 -4.79 -10.24
N LEU A 231 -25.46 -5.34 -9.10
CA LEU A 231 -24.75 -6.60 -9.02
C LEU A 231 -25.59 -7.65 -8.28
N ASP A 232 -25.85 -8.78 -8.96
CA ASP A 232 -26.47 -9.97 -8.40
C ASP A 232 -25.82 -11.25 -8.95
N ARG A 233 -26.39 -12.42 -8.64
CA ARG A 233 -25.83 -13.73 -9.04
C ARG A 233 -25.69 -13.92 -10.56
N ALA A 234 -26.42 -13.17 -11.38
CA ALA A 234 -26.32 -13.27 -12.82
C ALA A 234 -25.05 -12.58 -13.34
N CYS A 235 -24.80 -11.35 -12.88
CA CYS A 235 -23.67 -10.53 -13.31
C CYS A 235 -23.60 -9.23 -12.49
N GLY A 236 -22.48 -8.52 -12.64
CA GLY A 236 -22.37 -7.09 -12.33
C GLY A 236 -22.81 -6.23 -13.52
N GLY A 237 -21.98 -5.25 -13.90
CA GLY A 237 -22.20 -4.47 -15.12
C GLY A 237 -21.02 -3.55 -15.41
N LYS A 238 -20.82 -3.17 -16.68
CA LYS A 238 -19.71 -2.30 -17.12
C LYS A 238 -20.18 -1.31 -18.18
N PHE A 239 -19.81 -0.04 -18.03
CA PHE A 239 -20.02 1.00 -19.04
C PHE A 239 -18.75 1.81 -19.30
N HIS A 240 -18.70 2.51 -20.43
CA HIS A 240 -17.61 3.40 -20.78
C HIS A 240 -18.01 4.61 -21.65
N THR A 241 -17.13 5.61 -21.75
CA THR A 241 -17.31 6.75 -22.64
C THR A 241 -17.16 6.37 -24.12
N ARG A 242 -17.91 6.99 -25.03
CA ARG A 242 -17.71 6.81 -26.49
C ARG A 242 -16.34 7.28 -26.96
N ALA A 243 -15.86 8.40 -26.43
CA ALA A 243 -14.56 8.96 -26.76
C ALA A 243 -13.44 8.22 -26.02
N LYS A 244 -12.28 8.13 -26.68
CA LYS A 244 -10.98 7.81 -26.08
C LYS A 244 -10.24 9.10 -25.76
N TYR A 245 -9.45 9.07 -24.71
CA TYR A 245 -8.67 10.20 -24.24
C TYR A 245 -7.21 9.78 -24.08
N SER A 246 -6.28 10.63 -24.49
CA SER A 246 -4.82 10.44 -24.30
C SER A 246 -4.24 11.28 -23.15
N SER A 247 -5.04 12.21 -22.62
CA SER A 247 -4.71 13.06 -21.48
C SER A 247 -5.99 13.73 -20.97
N GLY A 248 -5.99 14.21 -19.73
CA GLY A 248 -7.10 14.98 -19.20
C GLY A 248 -7.18 15.04 -17.68
N VAL A 249 -8.18 15.76 -17.21
CA VAL A 249 -8.67 15.70 -15.83
C VAL A 249 -10.08 15.09 -15.86
N PHE A 250 -10.23 13.94 -15.21
CA PHE A 250 -11.43 13.12 -15.21
C PHE A 250 -11.98 13.08 -13.79
N SER A 251 -13.13 13.71 -13.55
CA SER A 251 -13.76 13.77 -12.23
C SER A 251 -15.13 13.14 -12.27
N ILE A 252 -15.44 12.27 -11.31
CA ILE A 252 -16.75 11.62 -11.19
C ILE A 252 -17.19 11.58 -9.73
N ARG A 253 -18.50 11.66 -9.49
CA ARG A 253 -19.05 11.43 -8.15
C ARG A 253 -19.47 9.98 -8.01
N MET A 254 -19.00 9.31 -6.97
CA MET A 254 -19.31 7.90 -6.73
C MET A 254 -19.81 7.68 -5.31
N ARG A 255 -20.68 6.69 -5.14
CA ARG A 255 -21.08 6.14 -3.85
C ARG A 255 -21.14 4.62 -3.95
N ALA A 256 -20.34 3.95 -3.13
CA ALA A 256 -20.20 2.50 -3.10
C ALA A 256 -21.43 1.81 -2.47
N PRO A 257 -21.69 0.53 -2.77
CA PRO A 257 -22.75 -0.24 -2.11
C PRO A 257 -22.42 -0.54 -0.65
N GLU A 258 -23.39 -0.35 0.24
CA GLU A 258 -23.27 -0.69 1.66
C GLU A 258 -23.37 -2.21 1.88
N GLY A 259 -22.61 -2.73 2.86
CA GLY A 259 -22.71 -4.13 3.30
C GLY A 259 -22.40 -5.15 2.20
N ALA A 260 -21.46 -4.82 1.31
CA ALA A 260 -21.19 -5.54 0.07
C ALA A 260 -19.82 -6.25 0.03
N PRO A 261 -19.46 -7.10 1.02
CA PRO A 261 -18.23 -7.87 0.92
C PRO A 261 -18.22 -8.70 -0.36
N GLY A 262 -17.05 -8.98 -0.90
CA GLY A 262 -16.82 -9.63 -2.19
C GLY A 262 -17.02 -8.73 -3.41
N VAL A 263 -17.59 -7.54 -3.27
CA VAL A 263 -17.81 -6.64 -4.42
C VAL A 263 -16.61 -5.70 -4.61
N SER A 264 -16.10 -5.62 -5.83
CA SER A 264 -15.17 -4.57 -6.25
C SER A 264 -15.89 -3.60 -7.18
N ASN A 265 -15.72 -2.31 -6.92
CA ASN A 265 -16.29 -1.23 -7.74
C ASN A 265 -15.17 -0.33 -8.24
N SER A 266 -15.26 0.14 -9.48
CA SER A 266 -14.14 0.82 -10.12
C SER A 266 -14.58 2.05 -10.90
N PHE A 267 -13.64 3.00 -10.99
CA PHE A 267 -13.61 4.10 -11.95
C PHE A 267 -12.21 4.15 -12.53
N PHE A 268 -12.08 3.92 -13.84
CA PHE A 268 -10.75 3.76 -14.44
C PHE A 268 -10.71 4.26 -15.88
N ILE A 269 -9.50 4.53 -16.35
CA ILE A 269 -9.20 4.84 -17.75
C ILE A 269 -8.45 3.63 -18.30
N SER A 270 -8.89 3.07 -19.42
CA SER A 270 -8.20 1.92 -20.05
C SER A 270 -8.24 1.99 -21.56
N SER A 271 -7.15 1.62 -22.23
CA SER A 271 -7.23 1.24 -23.64
C SER A 271 -7.98 -0.09 -23.78
N ASP A 272 -8.50 -0.35 -24.97
CA ASP A 272 -9.36 -1.50 -25.33
C ASP A 272 -8.62 -2.53 -26.19
N ASP A 273 -7.28 -2.50 -26.14
CA ASP A 273 -6.41 -3.46 -26.82
C ASP A 273 -6.00 -4.63 -25.90
N ALA A 274 -5.28 -5.60 -26.46
CA ALA A 274 -4.91 -6.84 -25.76
C ALA A 274 -3.91 -6.63 -24.61
N THR A 275 -3.17 -5.51 -24.61
CA THR A 275 -2.17 -5.18 -23.59
C THR A 275 -2.48 -3.78 -23.03
N PRO A 276 -3.58 -3.61 -22.28
CA PRO A 276 -4.10 -2.29 -22.01
C PRO A 276 -3.20 -1.48 -21.07
N ASP A 277 -3.10 -0.18 -21.33
CA ASP A 277 -2.71 0.77 -20.30
C ASP A 277 -3.93 1.06 -19.45
N THR A 278 -3.80 1.06 -18.11
CA THR A 278 -4.91 1.31 -17.19
C THR A 278 -4.52 2.29 -16.09
N ILE A 279 -5.45 3.13 -15.65
CA ILE A 279 -5.32 4.01 -14.48
C ILE A 279 -6.63 3.93 -13.69
N SER A 280 -6.61 3.46 -12.43
CA SER A 280 -7.84 3.14 -11.70
C SER A 280 -7.94 3.77 -10.31
N PHE A 281 -9.19 3.97 -9.91
CA PHE A 281 -9.68 3.87 -8.54
C PHE A 281 -10.48 2.58 -8.39
N ASP A 282 -10.24 1.84 -7.30
CA ASP A 282 -10.99 0.63 -6.93
C ASP A 282 -11.48 0.70 -5.48
N PHE A 283 -12.69 0.22 -5.22
CA PHE A 283 -13.39 0.26 -3.93
C PHE A 283 -13.78 -1.15 -3.55
N VAL A 284 -13.30 -1.59 -2.39
CA VAL A 284 -13.51 -2.96 -1.91
C VAL A 284 -14.64 -3.02 -0.89
N GLY A 285 -15.64 -3.84 -1.15
CA GLY A 285 -16.89 -3.77 -0.40
C GLY A 285 -16.86 -4.37 1.02
N ASN A 286 -15.79 -5.07 1.41
CA ASN A 286 -15.57 -5.46 2.81
C ASN A 286 -15.00 -4.34 3.68
N GLU A 287 -14.45 -3.28 3.07
CA GLU A 287 -13.82 -2.17 3.78
C GLU A 287 -14.32 -0.84 3.19
N PRO A 288 -15.49 -0.35 3.65
CA PRO A 288 -16.15 0.86 3.10
C PRO A 288 -15.31 2.14 3.14
N ASN A 289 -14.26 2.16 3.95
CA ASN A 289 -13.34 3.29 4.06
C ASN A 289 -12.08 3.12 3.20
N ARG A 290 -11.93 2.02 2.46
CA ARG A 290 -10.70 1.70 1.73
C ARG A 290 -10.85 1.95 0.23
N VAL A 291 -9.95 2.77 -0.30
CA VAL A 291 -9.85 3.13 -1.71
C VAL A 291 -8.47 2.72 -2.21
N LEU A 292 -8.44 2.03 -3.35
CA LEU A 292 -7.22 1.61 -4.00
C LEU A 292 -7.00 2.45 -5.26
N THR A 293 -5.74 2.67 -5.59
CA THR A 293 -5.33 3.28 -6.86
C THR A 293 -4.34 2.35 -7.54
N ALA A 294 -4.46 2.17 -8.84
CA ALA A 294 -3.49 1.40 -9.60
C ALA A 294 -3.21 2.07 -10.95
N TYR A 295 -2.10 1.67 -11.56
CA TYR A 295 -1.90 1.84 -12.98
C TYR A 295 -1.30 0.57 -13.58
N ALA A 296 -1.49 0.35 -14.87
CA ALA A 296 -0.90 -0.74 -15.62
C ALA A 296 -0.38 -0.18 -16.95
N VAL A 297 0.68 -0.78 -17.46
CA VAL A 297 1.28 -0.43 -18.74
C VAL A 297 1.44 -1.72 -19.52
N ASP A 298 0.94 -1.76 -20.75
CA ASP A 298 0.98 -2.98 -21.57
C ASP A 298 0.39 -4.23 -20.88
N GLY A 299 -0.64 -4.05 -20.05
CA GLY A 299 -1.26 -5.14 -19.28
C GLY A 299 -0.43 -5.63 -18.08
N ASP A 300 0.73 -5.02 -17.80
CA ASP A 300 1.54 -5.33 -16.63
C ASP A 300 1.07 -4.55 -15.39
N HIS A 301 0.62 -5.30 -14.40
CA HIS A 301 0.08 -4.83 -13.14
C HIS A 301 1.08 -4.89 -11.97
N ASP A 302 2.30 -5.40 -12.17
CA ASP A 302 3.23 -5.66 -11.07
C ASP A 302 3.65 -4.37 -10.35
N GLN A 303 3.57 -4.37 -9.01
CA GLN A 303 3.98 -3.30 -8.09
C GLN A 303 3.27 -1.93 -8.18
N LYS A 304 2.17 -1.80 -8.91
CA LYS A 304 1.55 -0.47 -9.20
C LYS A 304 0.31 -0.12 -8.37
N LEU A 305 -0.16 -1.02 -7.51
CA LEU A 305 -1.30 -0.82 -6.59
C LEU A 305 -0.88 -0.04 -5.32
N LYS A 306 -1.70 0.92 -4.89
CA LYS A 306 -1.58 1.60 -3.60
C LYS A 306 -2.94 1.70 -2.93
N THR A 307 -2.96 1.48 -1.62
CA THR A 307 -4.18 1.46 -0.80
C THR A 307 -4.23 2.69 0.09
N PHE A 308 -5.42 3.26 0.26
CA PHE A 308 -5.67 4.43 1.09
C PHE A 308 -6.92 4.23 1.94
N HIS A 309 -6.84 4.53 3.23
CA HIS A 309 -7.99 4.55 4.11
C HIS A 309 -8.50 5.98 4.24
N MET A 310 -9.74 6.18 3.82
CA MET A 310 -10.48 7.43 3.93
C MET A 310 -11.03 7.53 5.34
N GLY A 311 -11.06 8.72 5.94
CA GLY A 311 -11.76 8.86 7.21
C GLY A 311 -13.30 8.91 7.07
N PHE A 312 -13.85 8.74 5.85
CA PHE A 312 -15.29 8.67 5.55
C PHE A 312 -15.59 7.28 5.04
N ASP A 313 -16.86 6.91 5.19
CA ASP A 313 -17.45 5.74 4.59
C ASP A 313 -17.93 6.06 3.16
N THR A 314 -17.30 5.41 2.18
CA THR A 314 -17.59 5.59 0.74
C THR A 314 -19.00 5.16 0.35
N THR A 315 -19.73 4.48 1.24
CA THR A 315 -21.09 3.99 1.02
C THR A 315 -22.16 4.98 1.47
N LYS A 316 -21.82 5.95 2.33
CA LYS A 316 -22.80 6.88 2.93
C LYS A 316 -23.11 8.07 2.04
N GLU A 317 -22.09 8.68 1.44
CA GLU A 317 -22.23 9.90 0.65
C GLU A 317 -21.49 9.84 -0.69
N PHE A 318 -21.84 10.78 -1.59
CA PHE A 318 -21.16 10.92 -2.87
C PHE A 318 -19.91 11.79 -2.73
N HIS A 319 -18.76 11.18 -2.94
CA HIS A 319 -17.45 11.86 -2.99
C HIS A 319 -16.99 12.04 -4.44
N VAL A 320 -16.15 13.05 -4.67
CA VAL A 320 -15.56 13.33 -5.99
C VAL A 320 -14.24 12.60 -6.11
N TYR A 321 -14.12 11.71 -7.10
CA TYR A 321 -12.89 11.00 -7.43
C TYR A 321 -12.33 11.58 -8.72
N THR A 322 -11.07 12.01 -8.68
CA THR A 322 -10.42 12.66 -9.83
C THR A 322 -9.13 11.96 -10.21
N ILE A 323 -9.00 11.63 -11.49
CA ILE A 323 -7.73 11.23 -12.10
C ILE A 323 -7.29 12.38 -13.02
N LYS A 324 -6.12 12.97 -12.77
CA LYS A 324 -5.43 13.81 -13.75
C LYS A 324 -4.34 12.97 -14.38
N TRP A 325 -4.25 12.99 -15.71
CA TRP A 325 -3.24 12.27 -16.46
C TRP A 325 -2.78 13.09 -17.67
N ASP A 326 -1.46 13.26 -17.79
CA ASP A 326 -0.78 13.79 -18.98
C ASP A 326 0.58 13.10 -19.13
N GLU A 327 1.42 13.59 -20.05
CA GLU A 327 2.76 13.04 -20.32
C GLU A 327 3.73 13.14 -19.13
N ALA A 328 3.47 14.03 -18.17
CA ALA A 328 4.38 14.30 -17.05
C ALA A 328 3.97 13.57 -15.77
N SER A 329 2.67 13.45 -15.48
CA SER A 329 2.22 12.85 -14.23
C SER A 329 0.78 12.35 -14.22
N ILE A 330 0.55 11.31 -13.42
CA ILE A 330 -0.78 10.91 -12.96
C ILE A 330 -0.99 11.42 -11.53
N ILE A 331 -2.15 12.03 -11.27
CA ILE A 331 -2.56 12.47 -9.93
C ILE A 331 -3.93 11.88 -9.62
N TRP A 332 -4.03 11.15 -8.52
CA TRP A 332 -5.28 10.64 -7.97
C TRP A 332 -5.72 11.55 -6.83
N MET A 333 -6.98 11.98 -6.85
CA MET A 333 -7.54 12.84 -5.83
C MET A 333 -8.93 12.40 -5.39
N VAL A 334 -9.25 12.72 -4.15
CA VAL A 334 -10.58 12.54 -3.58
C VAL A 334 -10.99 13.83 -2.87
N ASP A 335 -12.14 14.39 -3.25
CA ASP A 335 -12.64 15.70 -2.78
C ASP A 335 -11.57 16.80 -2.79
N ASP A 336 -10.88 16.91 -3.93
CA ASP A 336 -9.78 17.85 -4.17
C ASP A 336 -8.52 17.64 -3.30
N VAL A 337 -8.45 16.57 -2.50
CA VAL A 337 -7.24 16.14 -1.78
C VAL A 337 -6.43 15.18 -2.64
N VAL A 338 -5.15 15.48 -2.86
CA VAL A 338 -4.24 14.60 -3.61
C VAL A 338 -3.88 13.37 -2.77
N LEU A 339 -4.26 12.17 -3.21
CA LEU A 339 -3.88 10.90 -2.56
C LEU A 339 -2.54 10.37 -3.06
N ARG A 340 -2.32 10.43 -4.37
CA ARG A 340 -1.16 9.84 -5.04
C ARG A 340 -0.74 10.71 -6.21
N THR A 341 0.57 10.86 -6.37
CA THR A 341 1.17 11.46 -7.56
C THR A 341 2.22 10.49 -8.10
N LEU A 342 2.10 10.12 -9.37
CA LEU A 342 3.10 9.39 -10.12
C LEU A 342 3.72 10.34 -11.15
N ARG A 343 5.03 10.47 -11.18
CA ARG A 343 5.75 11.22 -12.22
C ARG A 343 6.33 10.25 -13.23
N SER A 344 6.17 10.53 -14.52
CA SER A 344 6.72 9.68 -15.58
C SER A 344 8.24 9.54 -15.48
N SER A 345 8.94 10.60 -15.04
CA SER A 345 10.39 10.58 -14.81
C SER A 345 10.88 9.74 -13.63
N ARG A 346 9.98 9.12 -12.85
CA ARG A 346 10.32 8.31 -11.67
C ARG A 346 10.02 6.82 -11.85
N VAL A 347 9.59 6.41 -13.04
CA VAL A 347 9.22 5.03 -13.34
C VAL A 347 9.71 4.64 -14.72
N GLU A 348 10.01 3.36 -14.90
CA GLU A 348 10.48 2.82 -16.18
C GLU A 348 9.37 2.75 -17.23
N ALA A 349 8.15 2.41 -16.79
CA ALA A 349 6.97 2.29 -17.64
C ALA A 349 5.86 3.25 -17.19
N TYR A 350 5.24 3.93 -18.15
CA TYR A 350 4.20 4.94 -17.90
C TYR A 350 3.04 4.83 -18.91
N PRO A 351 1.77 4.97 -18.49
CA PRO A 351 0.62 4.91 -19.39
C PRO A 351 0.63 5.99 -20.48
N THR A 352 0.52 5.59 -21.74
CA THR A 352 0.53 6.46 -22.93
C THR A 352 -0.60 6.17 -23.93
N LYS A 353 -1.22 4.98 -23.88
CA LYS A 353 -2.28 4.60 -24.84
C LYS A 353 -3.59 5.32 -24.55
N ALA A 354 -4.24 5.81 -25.60
CA ALA A 354 -5.54 6.46 -25.46
C ALA A 354 -6.62 5.48 -24.98
N GLY A 355 -7.37 5.85 -23.94
CA GLY A 355 -8.31 4.98 -23.26
C GLY A 355 -9.70 5.58 -23.09
N HIS A 356 -10.69 4.70 -22.91
CA HIS A 356 -12.03 5.10 -22.47
C HIS A 356 -12.07 5.25 -20.95
N VAL A 357 -13.02 6.04 -20.46
CA VAL A 357 -13.33 6.13 -19.03
C VAL A 357 -14.43 5.12 -18.72
N TYR A 358 -14.20 4.24 -17.75
CA TYR A 358 -15.08 3.13 -17.39
C TYR A 358 -15.65 3.26 -15.98
N GLY A 359 -16.86 2.73 -15.81
CA GLY A 359 -17.42 2.31 -14.53
C GLY A 359 -17.66 0.81 -14.54
N TYR A 360 -17.26 0.12 -13.46
CA TYR A 360 -17.40 -1.34 -13.35
C TYR A 360 -17.74 -1.75 -11.92
N SER A 361 -18.61 -2.74 -11.77
CA SER A 361 -18.89 -3.39 -10.48
C SER A 361 -18.96 -4.90 -10.72
N TRP A 362 -18.22 -5.67 -9.93
CA TRP A 362 -18.05 -7.11 -10.15
C TRP A 362 -17.74 -7.89 -8.86
N ASP A 363 -17.96 -9.20 -8.92
CA ASP A 363 -17.67 -10.13 -7.82
C ASP A 363 -16.18 -10.49 -7.83
N ALA A 364 -15.45 -9.91 -6.88
CA ALA A 364 -14.03 -10.11 -6.68
C ALA A 364 -13.72 -11.22 -5.65
N THR A 365 -14.70 -12.06 -5.29
CA THR A 365 -14.51 -13.17 -4.33
C THR A 365 -13.41 -14.15 -4.76
N SER A 366 -13.24 -14.36 -6.08
CA SER A 366 -12.19 -15.25 -6.60
C SER A 366 -10.79 -14.66 -6.50
N VAL A 367 -10.66 -13.33 -6.36
CA VAL A 367 -9.35 -12.68 -6.22
C VAL A 367 -8.79 -13.02 -4.86
N THR A 368 -7.66 -13.76 -4.88
CA THR A 368 -6.96 -14.19 -3.66
C THR A 368 -7.89 -14.83 -2.62
N ASP A 369 -8.90 -15.57 -3.10
CA ASP A 369 -9.92 -16.24 -2.29
C ASP A 369 -10.67 -15.31 -1.30
N GLY A 370 -10.91 -14.07 -1.74
CA GLY A 370 -11.62 -13.04 -1.00
C GLY A 370 -10.72 -12.14 -0.18
N ALA A 371 -9.38 -12.26 -0.28
CA ALA A 371 -8.50 -11.37 0.46
C ALA A 371 -8.53 -9.92 -0.05
N LEU A 372 -8.89 -9.70 -1.34
CA LEU A 372 -9.02 -8.34 -1.87
C LEU A 372 -10.27 -7.61 -1.38
N ALA A 373 -11.46 -8.22 -1.50
CA ALA A 373 -12.73 -7.53 -1.27
C ALA A 373 -13.65 -8.23 -0.26
N GLY A 374 -13.19 -9.29 0.40
CA GLY A 374 -14.03 -10.21 1.17
C GLY A 374 -14.68 -11.28 0.29
N ARG A 375 -15.58 -12.07 0.90
CA ARG A 375 -16.42 -13.02 0.17
C ARG A 375 -17.83 -12.48 -0.01
N ILE A 376 -18.38 -12.69 -1.19
CA ILE A 376 -19.72 -12.20 -1.50
C ILE A 376 -20.80 -12.93 -0.74
N ASN A 377 -21.72 -12.15 -0.16
CA ASN A 377 -22.95 -12.68 0.44
C ASN A 377 -24.12 -12.47 -0.53
N TRP A 378 -24.46 -13.49 -1.30
CA TRP A 378 -25.56 -13.37 -2.26
C TRP A 378 -26.95 -13.23 -1.62
N TYR A 379 -27.12 -13.47 -0.32
CA TYR A 379 -28.40 -13.21 0.36
C TYR A 379 -28.71 -11.71 0.48
N ASN A 380 -27.69 -10.86 0.49
CA ASN A 380 -27.83 -9.41 0.59
C ASN A 380 -27.88 -8.72 -0.79
N ALA A 381 -27.70 -9.47 -1.87
CA ALA A 381 -27.84 -8.94 -3.22
C ALA A 381 -29.32 -8.59 -3.52
N PRO A 382 -29.59 -7.61 -4.41
CA PRO A 382 -28.64 -6.91 -5.27
C PRO A 382 -27.87 -5.77 -4.58
N TYR A 383 -26.62 -5.59 -5.00
CA TYR A 383 -25.77 -4.46 -4.62
C TYR A 383 -25.81 -3.37 -5.68
N PHE A 384 -25.76 -2.10 -5.27
CA PHE A 384 -25.89 -0.95 -6.19
C PHE A 384 -24.72 0.01 -6.08
N MET A 385 -23.91 0.07 -7.14
CA MET A 385 -22.89 1.08 -7.32
C MET A 385 -23.47 2.30 -8.04
N SER A 386 -23.26 3.50 -7.50
CA SER A 386 -23.85 4.73 -8.06
C SER A 386 -22.79 5.72 -8.53
N TYR A 387 -23.00 6.27 -9.72
CA TYR A 387 -22.13 7.26 -10.37
C TYR A 387 -22.94 8.49 -10.80
N ARG A 388 -22.36 9.69 -10.71
CA ARG A 388 -22.96 10.94 -11.17
C ARG A 388 -21.92 11.92 -11.67
N ASN A 389 -22.35 12.82 -12.56
CA ASN A 389 -21.62 14.05 -12.90
C ASN A 389 -20.18 13.79 -13.37
N LEU A 390 -19.99 12.88 -14.35
CA LEU A 390 -18.71 12.71 -15.02
C LEU A 390 -18.33 14.01 -15.74
N GLN A 391 -17.18 14.55 -15.40
CA GLN A 391 -16.59 15.74 -15.99
C GLN A 391 -15.23 15.40 -16.56
N VAL A 392 -14.98 15.89 -17.78
CA VAL A 392 -13.71 15.69 -18.47
C VAL A 392 -13.20 17.02 -18.99
N ALA A 393 -11.97 17.37 -18.64
CA ALA A 393 -11.19 18.42 -19.29
C ALA A 393 -10.07 17.75 -20.09
N SER A 394 -10.17 17.75 -21.42
CA SER A 394 -9.23 17.09 -22.33
C SER A 394 -9.20 17.83 -23.67
N PRO A 395 -8.05 17.89 -24.39
CA PRO A 395 -6.75 17.35 -23.98
C PRO A 395 -6.09 18.22 -22.89
N LEU A 396 -5.13 17.65 -22.18
CA LEU A 396 -4.36 18.35 -21.16
C LEU A 396 -2.88 18.36 -21.54
N ARG A 397 -2.28 19.55 -21.67
CA ARG A 397 -0.83 19.70 -21.83
C ARG A 397 -0.16 19.81 -20.46
N VAL A 398 1.13 19.48 -20.43
CA VAL A 398 1.98 19.65 -19.25
C VAL A 398 1.88 21.08 -18.73
N ASP A 399 1.80 21.21 -17.40
CA ASP A 399 1.69 22.46 -16.64
C ASP A 399 0.44 23.33 -16.88
N GLN A 400 -0.49 22.94 -17.75
CA GLN A 400 -1.76 23.66 -17.92
C GLN A 400 -2.63 23.60 -16.67
N TRP A 401 -2.59 22.47 -15.96
CA TRP A 401 -3.42 22.23 -14.79
C TRP A 401 -2.57 21.93 -13.57
N ARG A 402 -2.93 22.54 -12.46
CA ARG A 402 -2.39 22.23 -11.13
C ARG A 402 -3.52 21.77 -10.23
N PRO A 403 -3.25 20.86 -9.28
CA PRO A 403 -4.24 20.55 -8.26
C PRO A 403 -4.68 21.84 -7.57
N PRO A 404 -5.95 21.94 -7.15
CA PRO A 404 -6.41 23.04 -6.30
C PRO A 404 -5.42 23.23 -5.17
N GLN A 405 -5.21 24.49 -4.78
CA GLN A 405 -4.32 24.81 -3.66
C GLN A 405 -4.74 23.94 -2.48
N GLN A 406 -3.88 22.97 -2.15
CA GLN A 406 -4.10 22.12 -1.00
C GLN A 406 -4.09 23.09 0.18
N ARG A 407 -5.23 23.33 0.83
CA ARG A 407 -5.27 24.20 2.00
C ARG A 407 -4.33 23.59 3.03
N LEU A 408 -3.14 24.15 3.15
CA LEU A 408 -2.42 24.17 4.41
C LEU A 408 -3.38 24.93 5.32
N LEU A 409 -4.07 24.22 6.22
CA LEU A 409 -5.00 24.82 7.15
C LEU A 409 -4.20 25.63 8.18
N SER A 410 -3.66 26.76 7.76
CA SER A 410 -3.15 27.80 8.64
C SER A 410 -4.35 28.59 9.16
N SER A 411 -4.94 28.13 10.26
CA SER A 411 -5.68 29.02 11.15
C SER A 411 -5.74 28.43 12.54
N ARG A 412 -5.14 29.15 13.48
CA ARG A 412 -5.12 28.94 14.93
C ARG A 412 -6.44 28.33 15.45
N GLY A 413 -6.32 27.23 16.18
CA GLY A 413 -7.26 26.90 17.27
C GLY A 413 -8.42 25.95 16.97
N VAL A 414 -8.46 25.24 15.83
CA VAL A 414 -9.47 24.19 15.61
C VAL A 414 -8.78 22.90 15.13
N PRO A 415 -8.89 21.77 15.87
CA PRO A 415 -8.32 20.50 15.43
C PRO A 415 -9.01 20.01 14.15
N SER A 416 -8.33 20.09 13.03
CA SER A 416 -8.80 19.51 11.78
C SER A 416 -8.86 17.98 11.90
N PRO A 417 -9.93 17.29 11.43
CA PRO A 417 -9.99 15.83 11.39
C PRO A 417 -8.80 15.28 10.61
N VAL A 418 -8.09 14.32 11.22
CA VAL A 418 -6.93 13.67 10.61
C VAL A 418 -7.44 12.88 9.42
N ARG A 419 -7.35 13.50 8.25
CA ARG A 419 -7.32 12.77 7.01
C ARG A 419 -6.18 13.26 6.12
N PRO A 420 -5.47 12.34 5.48
CA PRO A 420 -5.42 10.89 5.75
C PRO A 420 -4.04 10.48 6.29
N LEU A 421 -4.03 9.80 7.44
CA LEU A 421 -2.99 8.79 7.63
C LEU A 421 -3.25 7.68 6.59
N VAL A 422 -2.23 7.31 5.84
CA VAL A 422 -2.21 6.24 4.85
C VAL A 422 -1.74 4.97 5.52
N ILE A 423 -2.42 3.86 5.29
CA ILE A 423 -1.96 2.55 5.75
C ILE A 423 -1.00 2.00 4.72
N ASP A 424 0.24 1.78 5.11
CA ASP A 424 1.30 1.38 4.17
C ASP A 424 1.88 -0.02 4.45
N TYR A 425 1.49 -0.66 5.55
CA TYR A 425 1.82 -2.05 5.87
C TYR A 425 0.69 -2.76 6.62
N CYS A 426 0.42 -4.03 6.28
CA CYS A 426 -0.61 -4.92 6.85
C CYS A 426 -1.95 -4.24 7.21
N PRO A 427 -2.74 -3.86 6.19
CA PRO A 427 -3.96 -3.08 6.39
C PRO A 427 -5.07 -3.83 7.13
N THR A 428 -5.10 -5.16 7.06
CA THR A 428 -6.07 -5.98 7.80
C THR A 428 -5.96 -5.84 9.32
N ASN A 429 -4.81 -5.34 9.78
CA ASN A 429 -4.45 -5.26 11.18
C ASN A 429 -4.61 -3.84 11.73
N ILE A 430 -5.23 -2.97 10.94
CA ILE A 430 -5.45 -1.58 11.29
C ILE A 430 -6.96 -1.31 11.33
N ALA A 431 -7.44 -0.83 12.48
CA ALA A 431 -8.82 -0.39 12.63
C ALA A 431 -8.87 1.12 12.90
N ALA A 432 -9.35 1.90 11.93
CA ALA A 432 -9.54 3.34 12.09
C ALA A 432 -10.81 3.63 12.90
N HIS A 433 -10.72 4.58 13.85
CA HIS A 433 -11.86 4.96 14.69
C HIS A 433 -12.86 5.87 13.95
N PRO A 434 -14.18 5.63 14.10
CA PRO A 434 -15.20 6.55 13.61
C PRO A 434 -15.01 7.94 14.26
N GLY A 435 -14.77 8.97 13.44
CA GLY A 435 -14.44 10.32 13.91
C GLY A 435 -13.06 10.82 13.48
N GLY A 436 -12.20 9.93 12.97
CA GLY A 436 -11.02 10.32 12.17
C GLY A 436 -9.84 10.89 12.95
N TYR A 437 -9.71 10.58 14.25
CA TYR A 437 -8.55 11.00 15.06
C TYR A 437 -7.79 9.84 15.70
N GLY A 438 -8.20 8.58 15.46
CA GLY A 438 -7.55 7.43 16.07
C GLY A 438 -7.49 6.19 15.19
N VAL A 439 -6.53 5.34 15.52
CA VAL A 439 -6.24 4.08 14.85
C VAL A 439 -5.79 3.04 15.88
N ASP A 440 -6.36 1.84 15.78
CA ASP A 440 -5.89 0.66 16.50
C ASP A 440 -4.98 -0.14 15.56
N ILE A 441 -3.80 -0.48 16.05
CA ILE A 441 -2.76 -1.22 15.34
C ILE A 441 -2.59 -2.57 16.03
N THR A 442 -2.86 -3.66 15.31
CA THR A 442 -2.98 -5.01 15.87
C THR A 442 -1.83 -5.91 15.44
N PHE A 443 -1.08 -6.45 16.39
CA PHE A 443 -0.19 -7.59 16.13
C PHE A 443 -0.96 -8.90 16.30
N ASP A 444 -1.03 -9.69 15.23
CA ASP A 444 -1.89 -10.89 15.18
C ASP A 444 -1.12 -12.20 15.00
N LYS A 445 -1.88 -13.28 14.84
CA LYS A 445 -1.34 -14.63 14.72
C LYS A 445 -0.62 -14.94 13.41
N TYR A 446 -0.63 -14.01 12.47
CA TYR A 446 0.09 -14.14 11.21
C TYR A 446 1.43 -13.40 11.26
N GLY A 447 1.79 -12.83 12.42
CA GLY A 447 3.07 -12.18 12.65
C GLY A 447 3.13 -10.77 12.08
N CYS A 448 1.98 -10.16 11.78
CA CYS A 448 1.95 -8.80 11.27
C CYS A 448 1.36 -7.82 12.27
N GLY A 449 1.99 -6.64 12.40
CA GLY A 449 1.54 -5.60 13.33
C GLY A 449 1.03 -4.32 12.68
N GLY A 450 1.09 -4.15 11.35
CA GLY A 450 0.51 -2.99 10.67
C GLY A 450 1.29 -1.68 10.85
N ARG A 451 1.18 -0.78 9.86
CA ARG A 451 1.78 0.56 9.91
C ARG A 451 0.91 1.59 9.19
N VAL A 452 0.85 2.78 9.77
CA VAL A 452 0.23 3.96 9.17
C VAL A 452 1.24 5.09 9.05
N ARG A 453 1.02 6.00 8.09
CA ARG A 453 1.86 7.18 7.88
C ARG A 453 1.10 8.42 7.46
N SER A 454 1.63 9.63 7.64
CA SER A 454 1.03 10.84 7.06
C SER A 454 1.06 10.82 5.54
N LEU A 455 0.12 11.52 4.92
CA LEU A 455 0.06 11.70 3.47
C LEU A 455 1.24 12.53 2.93
N HIS A 456 1.66 13.54 3.68
CA HIS A 456 2.72 14.47 3.32
C HIS A 456 3.93 14.31 4.23
N SER A 457 5.09 14.67 3.69
CA SER A 457 6.32 14.82 4.46
C SER A 457 6.55 16.27 4.85
N TYR A 458 7.17 16.47 5.99
CA TYR A 458 7.36 17.76 6.66
C TYR A 458 8.84 18.00 6.93
N SER A 459 9.31 19.23 6.73
CA SER A 459 10.68 19.64 7.06
C SER A 459 10.86 19.98 8.54
N SER A 460 9.77 20.28 9.24
CA SER A 460 9.71 20.64 10.66
C SER A 460 8.27 20.47 11.15
N GLY A 461 8.07 20.41 12.46
CA GLY A 461 6.76 20.45 13.09
C GLY A 461 6.71 19.82 14.47
N ARG A 462 5.56 19.95 15.13
CA ARG A 462 5.13 19.27 16.35
C ARG A 462 4.17 18.14 15.97
N PHE A 463 4.59 16.91 16.23
CA PHE A 463 3.87 15.67 15.93
C PHE A 463 3.48 15.00 17.24
N SER A 464 2.19 14.87 17.51
CA SER A 464 1.70 14.35 18.78
C SER A 464 0.64 13.28 18.59
N ALA A 465 0.61 12.29 19.49
CA ALA A 465 -0.48 11.33 19.59
C ALA A 465 -0.70 10.95 21.06
N SER A 466 -1.95 10.64 21.42
CA SER A 466 -2.25 9.91 22.64
C SER A 466 -2.18 8.42 22.35
N ILE A 467 -1.24 7.73 23.00
CA ILE A 467 -0.89 6.34 22.73
C ILE A 467 -1.18 5.50 23.97
N LYS A 468 -1.77 4.33 23.75
CA LYS A 468 -1.88 3.25 24.74
C LYS A 468 -1.26 1.99 24.13
N CYS A 469 -0.18 1.48 24.72
CA CYS A 469 0.48 0.25 24.30
C CYS A 469 -0.44 -0.97 24.47
N ALA A 470 -0.10 -2.08 23.81
CA ALA A 470 -0.83 -3.33 23.98
C ALA A 470 -0.70 -3.89 25.41
N GLU A 471 -1.80 -4.46 25.92
CA GLU A 471 -1.86 -5.16 27.21
C GLU A 471 -1.26 -6.57 27.11
N GLY A 472 -1.03 -7.23 28.24
CA GLY A 472 -0.46 -8.59 28.30
C GLY A 472 1.07 -8.66 28.22
N ASP A 473 1.63 -9.85 28.05
CA ASP A 473 3.05 -10.08 27.79
C ASP A 473 3.36 -9.80 26.31
N THR A 474 3.85 -8.59 26.06
CA THR A 474 4.22 -8.13 24.72
C THR A 474 5.70 -8.38 24.40
N SER A 475 6.42 -9.18 25.18
CA SER A 475 7.85 -9.46 24.98
C SER A 475 8.13 -9.89 23.53
N GLY A 476 9.09 -9.22 22.90
CA GLY A 476 9.46 -9.36 21.50
C GLY A 476 8.75 -8.40 20.54
N LEU A 477 7.78 -7.61 20.99
CA LEU A 477 7.13 -6.60 20.16
C LEU A 477 7.67 -5.20 20.40
N LEU A 478 7.57 -4.36 19.37
CA LEU A 478 7.78 -2.93 19.45
C LEU A 478 6.51 -2.21 18.99
N THR A 479 6.03 -1.25 19.78
CA THR A 479 5.11 -0.20 19.29
C THR A 479 5.93 1.05 19.02
N SER A 480 5.72 1.74 17.90
CA SER A 480 6.49 2.96 17.58
C SER A 480 5.62 4.12 17.13
N PHE A 481 6.12 5.33 17.39
CA PHE A 481 5.57 6.60 16.93
C PHE A 481 6.72 7.51 16.54
N TYR A 482 6.85 7.84 15.26
CA TYR A 482 8.09 8.39 14.74
C TYR A 482 7.88 9.18 13.46
N ILE A 483 8.86 10.00 13.07
CA ILE A 483 8.89 10.65 11.76
C ILE A 483 10.08 10.11 10.96
N SER A 484 9.88 9.76 9.69
CA SER A 484 10.94 9.19 8.83
C SER A 484 10.88 9.72 7.40
N SER A 485 12.04 9.93 6.77
CA SER A 485 12.16 10.43 5.39
C SER A 485 11.92 9.36 4.33
N GLY A 486 11.73 8.11 4.76
CA GLY A 486 11.31 7.00 3.93
C GLY A 486 11.79 5.69 4.54
N GLU A 487 10.86 4.95 5.14
CA GLU A 487 11.18 3.68 5.79
C GLU A 487 11.79 2.65 4.82
N GLY A 488 12.82 1.95 5.28
CA GLY A 488 13.48 0.88 4.55
C GLY A 488 14.50 1.38 3.54
N THR A 489 14.78 2.69 3.53
CA THR A 489 15.92 3.22 2.80
C THR A 489 17.17 3.15 3.67
N THR A 490 18.30 2.78 3.07
CA THR A 490 19.59 2.75 3.78
C THR A 490 20.12 4.15 4.14
N THR A 491 19.38 5.20 3.80
CA THR A 491 19.77 6.59 4.02
C THR A 491 18.67 7.42 4.70
N GLN A 492 17.74 6.81 5.41
CA GLN A 492 16.67 7.58 6.07
C GLN A 492 17.20 8.48 7.19
N ASP A 493 16.75 9.73 7.22
CA ASP A 493 16.62 10.47 8.47
C ASP A 493 15.33 10.03 9.17
N GLU A 494 15.39 9.85 10.49
CA GLU A 494 14.29 9.34 11.31
C GLU A 494 14.38 9.87 12.76
N ILE A 495 13.26 10.03 13.45
CA ILE A 495 13.18 10.49 14.84
C ILE A 495 12.04 9.74 15.55
N ASP A 496 12.36 9.07 16.65
CA ASP A 496 11.51 8.00 17.19
C ASP A 496 11.06 8.18 18.64
N PHE A 497 9.88 7.65 18.93
CA PHE A 497 9.52 6.99 20.18
C PHE A 497 9.31 5.51 19.93
N GLU A 498 9.93 4.67 20.75
CA GLU A 498 9.93 3.22 20.64
C GLU A 498 9.56 2.61 22.00
N PHE A 499 8.42 1.94 22.05
CA PHE A 499 7.89 1.29 23.26
C PHE A 499 8.25 -0.18 23.25
N LEU A 500 9.07 -0.59 24.21
CA LEU A 500 9.58 -1.96 24.29
C LEU A 500 8.55 -2.91 24.89
N GLY A 501 8.41 -4.08 24.27
CA GLY A 501 7.44 -5.09 24.69
C GLY A 501 7.73 -5.76 26.03
N ASP A 502 8.99 -5.84 26.45
CA ASP A 502 9.44 -6.46 27.71
C ASP A 502 9.53 -5.50 28.89
N ASN A 503 9.57 -4.18 28.63
CA ASN A 503 9.55 -3.16 29.67
C ASN A 503 8.64 -1.98 29.30
N LYS A 504 7.40 -2.07 29.76
CA LYS A 504 6.35 -1.07 29.49
C LYS A 504 6.47 0.22 30.29
N GLN A 505 7.42 0.32 31.22
CA GLN A 505 7.69 1.53 31.99
C GLN A 505 8.84 2.36 31.40
N ILE A 506 9.29 2.02 30.19
CA ILE A 506 10.32 2.75 29.47
C ILE A 506 9.83 3.04 28.05
N VAL A 507 10.16 4.23 27.55
CA VAL A 507 10.13 4.52 26.12
C VAL A 507 11.53 4.91 25.67
N GLN A 508 12.00 4.33 24.58
CA GLN A 508 13.25 4.73 23.94
C GLN A 508 12.98 5.88 22.98
N THR A 509 13.89 6.85 22.95
CA THR A 509 13.94 7.89 21.94
C THR A 509 15.18 7.70 21.09
N ASN A 510 15.07 7.89 19.79
CA ASN A 510 16.21 7.79 18.88
C ASN A 510 16.10 8.82 17.75
N PHE A 511 17.21 9.04 17.06
CA PHE A 511 17.18 9.66 15.74
C PHE A 511 18.28 9.10 14.85
N TYR A 512 17.94 8.92 13.57
CA TYR A 512 18.84 8.50 12.51
C TYR A 512 19.14 9.66 11.59
N VAL A 513 20.36 9.66 11.04
CA VAL A 513 20.74 10.55 9.95
C VAL A 513 21.41 9.70 8.88
N ASN A 514 20.91 9.77 7.65
CA ASN A 514 21.38 8.93 6.55
C ASN A 514 21.49 7.43 6.92
N GLY A 515 20.47 6.88 7.59
CA GLY A 515 20.36 5.46 7.94
C GLY A 515 21.29 5.00 9.06
N THR A 516 22.01 5.92 9.71
CA THR A 516 22.91 5.61 10.82
C THR A 516 22.34 6.17 12.13
N SER A 517 22.31 5.37 13.19
CA SER A 517 22.05 5.80 14.57
C SER A 517 23.18 5.41 15.51
N ALA A 518 23.36 6.23 16.54
CA ALA A 518 24.04 5.92 17.80
C ALA A 518 23.52 6.90 18.87
N ASN A 519 22.21 7.20 18.82
CA ASN A 519 21.58 8.31 19.51
C ASN A 519 20.48 7.84 20.47
N GLU A 520 20.44 6.55 20.80
CA GLU A 520 19.41 5.94 21.62
C GLU A 520 19.47 6.50 23.05
N GLN A 521 18.32 6.90 23.60
CA GLN A 521 18.19 7.25 25.01
C GLN A 521 16.89 6.70 25.60
N TRP A 522 17.02 6.11 26.78
CA TRP A 522 15.91 5.60 27.57
C TRP A 522 15.24 6.73 28.35
N VAL A 523 13.91 6.77 28.32
CA VAL A 523 13.08 7.65 29.14
C VAL A 523 12.22 6.77 30.05
N GLU A 524 12.43 6.87 31.35
CA GLU A 524 11.59 6.22 32.35
C GLU A 524 10.20 6.87 32.42
N LEU A 525 9.18 6.03 32.46
CA LEU A 525 7.78 6.38 32.66
C LEU A 525 7.40 6.03 34.11
N ASP A 526 6.65 6.91 34.76
CA ASP A 526 6.08 6.66 36.09
C ASP A 526 4.77 5.83 36.04
N TYR A 527 4.49 5.25 34.87
CA TYR A 527 3.33 4.43 34.57
C TYR A 527 3.70 3.29 33.61
N ASP A 528 2.83 2.29 33.53
CA ASP A 528 2.89 1.26 32.48
C ASP A 528 2.18 1.81 31.22
N CYS A 529 2.86 1.84 30.07
CA CYS A 529 2.32 2.42 28.84
C CYS A 529 1.08 1.70 28.28
N SER A 530 0.76 0.50 28.78
CA SER A 530 -0.47 -0.24 28.47
C SER A 530 -1.63 0.03 29.43
N SER A 531 -1.40 0.71 30.56
CA SER A 531 -2.43 0.97 31.57
C SER A 531 -3.45 2.06 31.18
N GLY A 532 -3.06 2.97 30.28
CA GLY A 532 -3.88 4.13 29.90
C GLY A 532 -3.32 4.86 28.68
N PHE A 533 -4.02 5.91 28.25
CA PHE A 533 -3.53 6.79 27.19
C PHE A 533 -2.63 7.87 27.77
N HIS A 534 -1.44 8.02 27.18
CA HIS A 534 -0.51 9.10 27.48
C HIS A 534 -0.11 9.81 26.19
N THR A 535 0.25 11.10 26.29
CA THR A 535 0.56 11.92 25.12
C THR A 535 2.06 11.95 24.86
N TYR A 536 2.46 11.53 23.67
CA TYR A 536 3.84 11.55 23.21
C TYR A 536 3.96 12.55 22.08
N THR A 537 4.95 13.45 22.17
CA THR A 537 5.14 14.50 21.18
C THR A 537 6.59 14.63 20.76
N ILE A 538 6.82 14.66 19.44
CA ILE A 538 8.09 15.03 18.82
C ILE A 538 7.95 16.44 18.27
N GLU A 539 8.80 17.36 18.70
CA GLU A 539 9.01 18.64 18.04
C GLU A 539 10.33 18.61 17.28
N TYR A 540 10.27 18.84 15.98
CA TYR A 540 11.42 18.83 15.09
C TYR A 540 11.52 20.14 14.32
N SER A 541 12.71 20.72 14.28
CA SER A 541 13.01 21.95 13.55
C SER A 541 14.43 21.91 12.98
N GLU A 542 14.79 22.93 12.21
CA GLU A 542 16.16 23.06 11.67
C GLU A 542 17.23 23.32 12.73
N SER A 543 16.86 23.72 13.96
CA SER A 543 17.79 24.01 15.05
C SER A 543 17.76 22.99 16.17
N GLN A 544 16.63 22.32 16.43
CA GLN A 544 16.53 21.35 17.52
C GLN A 544 15.44 20.29 17.34
N ILE A 545 15.64 19.16 18.03
CA ILE A 545 14.67 18.08 18.24
C ILE A 545 14.31 18.05 19.74
N GLN A 546 13.04 17.96 20.06
CA GLN A 546 12.55 17.83 21.43
C GLN A 546 11.50 16.73 21.54
N TRP A 547 11.57 15.95 22.62
CA TRP A 547 10.61 14.90 22.94
C TRP A 547 9.86 15.28 24.21
N PHE A 548 8.54 15.12 24.19
CA PHE A 548 7.67 15.35 25.34
C PHE A 548 6.84 14.11 25.66
N VAL A 549 6.64 13.85 26.95
CA VAL A 549 5.71 12.86 27.49
C VAL A 549 4.76 13.60 28.43
N ASP A 550 3.46 13.54 28.16
CA ASP A 550 2.41 14.30 28.88
C ASP A 550 2.75 15.78 29.08
N SER A 551 3.23 16.41 28.00
CA SER A 551 3.70 17.80 27.97
C SER A 551 4.98 18.10 28.78
N ARG A 552 5.57 17.12 29.45
CA ARG A 552 6.89 17.24 30.09
C ARG A 552 7.98 17.02 29.06
N LEU A 553 8.87 18.00 28.88
CA LEU A 553 10.07 17.84 28.06
C LEU A 553 10.99 16.79 28.69
N VAL A 554 11.28 15.72 27.97
CA VAL A 554 12.13 14.60 28.44
C VAL A 554 13.48 14.54 27.75
N ARG A 555 13.62 15.10 26.55
CA ARG A 555 14.87 15.13 25.80
C ARG A 555 14.94 16.33 24.87
N THR A 556 16.14 16.90 24.70
CA THR A 556 16.44 17.93 23.68
C THR A 556 17.76 17.61 22.99
N VAL A 557 17.80 17.77 21.67
CA VAL A 557 19.01 17.69 20.84
C VAL A 557 19.10 18.99 20.06
N VAL A 558 20.18 19.75 20.26
CA VAL A 558 20.46 21.02 19.58
C VAL A 558 21.43 20.77 18.43
N LYS A 559 21.14 21.30 17.24
CA LYS A 559 21.95 21.12 16.03
C LYS A 559 23.36 21.69 16.20
N GLU A 560 23.49 22.87 16.80
CA GLU A 560 24.78 23.50 17.04
C GLU A 560 25.69 22.61 17.90
N ASP A 561 25.14 21.92 18.90
CA ASP A 561 25.87 20.98 19.74
C ASP A 561 26.30 19.71 18.97
N GLN A 562 25.46 19.23 18.04
CA GLN A 562 25.82 18.12 17.15
C GLN A 562 26.97 18.52 16.23
N VAL A 563 26.86 19.68 15.58
CA VAL A 563 27.88 20.23 14.68
C VAL A 563 29.20 20.46 15.43
N ALA A 564 29.17 21.00 16.64
CA ALA A 564 30.36 21.20 17.48
C ALA A 564 31.07 19.88 17.83
N LYS A 565 30.35 18.75 17.81
CA LYS A 565 30.86 17.39 18.03
C LYS A 565 31.14 16.63 16.73
N SER A 566 31.05 17.29 15.58
CA SER A 566 31.15 16.66 14.25
C SER A 566 30.14 15.52 14.02
N LEU A 567 28.96 15.63 14.64
CA LEU A 567 27.85 14.71 14.48
C LEU A 567 26.82 15.27 13.50
N ALA A 568 26.14 14.37 12.79
CA ALA A 568 25.13 14.74 11.80
C ALA A 568 23.79 15.10 12.47
N TYR A 569 22.98 15.88 11.77
CA TYR A 569 21.64 16.28 12.22
C TYR A 569 20.61 16.03 11.10
N PRO A 570 19.38 15.59 11.41
CA PRO A 570 18.34 15.38 10.40
C PRO A 570 18.06 16.63 9.57
N HIS A 571 17.83 16.45 8.27
CA HIS A 571 17.58 17.55 7.32
C HIS A 571 16.59 17.18 6.21
N LYS A 572 16.24 15.91 6.05
CA LYS A 572 15.27 15.46 5.04
C LYS A 572 13.84 15.74 5.50
N LYS A 573 12.92 15.86 4.53
CA LYS A 573 11.48 15.89 4.84
C LYS A 573 11.02 14.52 5.29
N MET A 574 10.26 14.47 6.39
CA MET A 574 9.84 13.23 7.04
C MET A 574 8.32 13.10 7.10
N PHE A 575 7.80 11.91 6.82
CA PHE A 575 6.40 11.55 7.09
C PHE A 575 6.28 11.13 8.56
N LEU A 576 5.12 11.38 9.17
CA LEU A 576 4.76 10.77 10.45
C LEU A 576 4.40 9.31 10.24
N TYR A 577 4.79 8.43 11.14
CA TYR A 577 4.52 7.00 11.14
C TYR A 577 4.05 6.51 12.51
N SER A 578 3.31 5.41 12.50
CA SER A 578 3.03 4.61 13.69
C SER A 578 2.92 3.14 13.29
N SER A 579 3.57 2.25 14.03
CA SER A 579 3.55 0.82 13.73
C SER A 579 3.60 -0.05 14.99
N VAL A 580 3.25 -1.32 14.79
CA VAL A 580 3.61 -2.40 15.71
C VAL A 580 4.33 -3.47 14.89
N TRP A 581 5.40 -4.05 15.42
CA TRP A 581 6.13 -5.11 14.72
C TRP A 581 6.87 -6.03 15.69
N ASN A 582 7.26 -7.21 15.21
CA ASN A 582 8.05 -8.16 15.99
C ASN A 582 9.53 -7.80 15.88
N ALA A 583 10.09 -7.30 16.97
CA ALA A 583 11.50 -6.91 17.11
C ALA A 583 12.32 -7.94 17.89
N SER A 584 11.79 -9.13 18.17
CA SER A 584 12.43 -10.14 19.01
C SER A 584 13.74 -10.69 18.42
N PHE A 585 13.98 -10.48 17.12
CA PHE A 585 15.22 -10.87 16.47
C PHE A 585 16.35 -9.87 16.72
N VAL A 586 16.05 -8.65 17.14
CA VAL A 586 17.05 -7.62 17.43
C VAL A 586 17.81 -8.02 18.69
N ASN A 587 19.12 -8.18 18.56
CA ASN A 587 20.01 -8.59 19.65
C ASN A 587 19.54 -9.85 20.41
N ASP A 588 18.98 -10.85 19.68
CA ASP A 588 18.39 -12.07 20.26
C ASP A 588 17.37 -11.78 21.38
N GLY A 589 16.53 -10.76 21.18
CA GLY A 589 15.53 -10.32 22.15
C GLY A 589 16.09 -9.49 23.30
N GLY A 590 17.37 -9.09 23.24
CA GLY A 590 17.97 -8.21 24.23
C GLY A 590 17.44 -6.77 24.21
N TRP A 591 16.67 -6.40 23.18
CA TRP A 591 16.09 -5.06 23.06
C TRP A 591 14.61 -4.98 23.46
N THR A 592 13.78 -5.92 23.01
CA THR A 592 12.32 -5.91 23.28
C THR A 592 11.84 -7.14 24.04
N GLY A 593 12.75 -8.00 24.49
CA GLY A 593 12.46 -9.32 25.04
C GLY A 593 12.42 -10.42 23.98
N LYS A 594 12.38 -11.66 24.46
CA LYS A 594 12.21 -12.83 23.60
C LYS A 594 10.72 -13.04 23.30
N TRP A 595 10.41 -13.34 22.05
CA TRP A 595 9.05 -13.70 21.66
C TRP A 595 8.66 -15.05 22.27
N HIS A 596 7.60 -15.07 23.07
CA HIS A 596 7.13 -16.28 23.78
C HIS A 596 6.06 -17.07 23.02
N GLY A 597 5.69 -16.65 21.80
CA GLY A 597 4.73 -17.34 20.96
C GLY A 597 3.35 -16.69 20.95
N MET A 598 2.34 -17.47 20.56
CA MET A 598 1.03 -16.96 20.12
C MET A 598 -0.03 -16.89 21.24
N GLY A 599 0.39 -17.06 22.51
CA GLY A 599 -0.51 -17.37 23.62
C GLY A 599 -1.48 -16.26 24.03
N GLU A 600 -1.13 -14.99 23.79
CA GLU A 600 -1.91 -13.82 24.25
C GLU A 600 -2.39 -12.91 23.10
N LEU A 601 -2.33 -13.41 21.85
CA LEU A 601 -2.79 -12.67 20.69
C LEU A 601 -4.32 -12.52 20.64
N PRO A 602 -4.84 -11.43 20.04
CA PRO A 602 -4.10 -10.33 19.39
C PRO A 602 -3.65 -9.25 20.37
N PHE A 603 -2.50 -8.62 20.09
CA PHE A 603 -2.02 -7.45 20.82
C PHE A 603 -2.44 -6.18 20.10
N VAL A 604 -3.08 -5.23 20.80
CA VAL A 604 -3.64 -4.03 20.16
C VAL A 604 -3.06 -2.77 20.80
N ALA A 605 -2.24 -2.04 20.05
CA ALA A 605 -1.83 -0.69 20.40
C ALA A 605 -2.85 0.32 19.86
N LYS A 606 -3.18 1.34 20.66
CA LYS A 606 -4.21 2.33 20.30
C LYS A 606 -3.58 3.72 20.22
N PHE A 607 -3.87 4.41 19.12
CA PHE A 607 -3.44 5.78 18.87
C PHE A 607 -4.69 6.62 18.70
N LYS A 608 -4.75 7.78 19.35
CA LYS A 608 -5.82 8.76 19.15
C LYS A 608 -5.28 10.17 19.28
N ASP A 609 -6.11 11.15 18.98
CA ASP A 609 -5.78 12.58 19.09
C ASP A 609 -4.48 12.92 18.35
N VAL A 610 -4.25 12.26 17.20
CA VAL A 610 -3.05 12.47 16.39
C VAL A 610 -3.09 13.90 15.82
N THR A 611 -2.05 14.68 16.06
CA THR A 611 -1.95 16.07 15.62
C THR A 611 -0.58 16.35 14.99
N MET A 612 -0.60 17.20 13.97
CA MET A 612 0.59 17.66 13.24
C MET A 612 0.47 19.17 13.10
N GLN A 613 1.42 19.92 13.67
CA GLN A 613 1.52 21.37 13.53
C GLN A 613 2.89 21.66 12.90
N PHE A 614 2.96 22.30 11.73
CA PHE A 614 4.19 22.39 10.94
C PHE A 614 4.44 23.79 10.41
#